data_AF-A0A4P8R838-F1
#
_entry.id   AF-A0A4P8R838-F1
#
_cell.length_a   1.000
_cell.length_b   1.000
_cell.length_c   1.000
_cell.angle_alpha   90.00
_cell.angle_beta   90.00
_cell.angle_gamma   90.00
#
_symmetry.space_group_name_H-M   'P 1'
#
loop_
_entity.id
_entity.type
_entity.pdbx_description
1 polymer ?
#
loop_
_entity_poly.entity_id
_entity_poly.type
_entity_poly.pdbx_seq_one_letter_code
_entity_poly.pdbx_strand_id
1 'polypeptide(L)'
;MVLEPIGSGGIVTATSEEAGRIGLVAGATIDRTALADALAAAGVALNGADALWYLGIEEQEAVRREHASREDADGIVVRRLGTDDADLFRAFEAAAPESDLDEAFVELDHWLVVGALVDGRLACAASAYPWSGTTLADLGVITLPERRGRGLARRTVRALAAHALDLGHEPQYRCQLDNAASMALAASAGLERFATWDVVAED
;
A
#
# COMPACT_ATOMS: atom_id res chain seq x y z
N MET A 1 4.10 14.89 -10.20
CA MET A 1 3.31 14.33 -9.09
C MET A 1 2.71 15.45 -8.27
N VAL A 2 1.57 15.20 -7.64
CA VAL A 2 0.92 16.08 -6.67
C VAL A 2 0.79 15.30 -5.36
N LEU A 3 1.40 15.79 -4.28
CA LEU A 3 1.32 15.20 -2.95
C LEU A 3 0.61 16.18 -2.01
N GLU A 4 -0.40 15.72 -1.29
CA GLU A 4 -1.23 16.57 -0.44
C GLU A 4 -1.35 15.97 0.96
N PRO A 5 -0.45 16.36 1.88
CA PRO A 5 -0.52 15.89 3.25
C PRO A 5 -1.76 16.44 3.97
N ILE A 6 -2.37 15.62 4.81
CA ILE A 6 -3.60 15.97 5.52
C ILE A 6 -3.37 17.18 6.42
N GLY A 7 -4.24 18.18 6.33
CA GLY A 7 -4.23 19.36 7.19
C GLY A 7 -3.13 20.40 6.87
N SER A 8 -2.44 20.27 5.73
CA SER A 8 -1.36 21.18 5.33
C SER A 8 -1.43 21.56 3.84
N GLY A 9 -0.45 22.33 3.35
CA GLY A 9 -0.30 22.63 1.93
C GLY A 9 0.32 21.47 1.15
N GLY A 10 -0.02 21.35 -0.13
CA GLY A 10 0.52 20.31 -1.01
C GLY A 10 1.90 20.64 -1.59
N ILE A 11 2.53 19.63 -2.17
CA ILE A 11 3.78 19.71 -2.92
C ILE A 11 3.51 19.24 -4.35
N VAL A 12 3.90 20.05 -5.33
CA VAL A 12 3.92 19.65 -6.73
C VAL A 12 5.37 19.43 -7.14
N THR A 13 5.64 18.27 -7.72
CA THR A 13 6.94 17.99 -8.35
C THR A 13 6.72 17.74 -9.83
N ALA A 14 7.55 18.33 -10.67
CA ALA A 14 7.49 18.21 -12.11
C ALA A 14 8.92 18.26 -12.67
N THR A 15 9.12 17.66 -13.85
CA THR A 15 10.35 17.90 -14.61
C THR A 15 10.40 19.37 -15.04
N SER A 16 11.57 19.90 -15.40
CA SER A 16 11.68 21.28 -15.89
C SER A 16 10.84 21.54 -17.13
N GLU A 17 10.70 20.54 -17.99
CA GLU A 17 9.84 20.59 -19.18
C GLU A 17 8.37 20.73 -18.81
N GLU A 18 7.88 19.84 -17.94
CA GLU A 18 6.49 19.87 -17.47
C GLU A 18 6.18 21.15 -16.70
N ALA A 19 7.08 21.56 -15.80
CA ALA A 19 6.93 22.82 -15.08
C ALA A 19 6.80 24.01 -16.05
N GLY A 20 7.59 24.04 -17.12
CA GLY A 20 7.46 25.05 -18.18
C GLY A 20 6.12 24.99 -18.91
N ARG A 21 5.64 23.78 -19.22
CA ARG A 21 4.36 23.54 -19.92
C ARG A 21 3.15 24.03 -19.13
N ILE A 22 3.14 23.81 -17.82
CA ILE A 22 2.06 24.25 -16.92
C ILE A 22 2.35 25.57 -16.18
N GLY A 23 3.39 26.30 -16.57
CA GLY A 23 3.71 27.63 -16.03
C GLY A 23 4.13 27.62 -14.55
N LEU A 24 4.63 26.50 -14.04
CA LEU A 24 5.15 26.41 -12.68
C LEU A 24 6.57 26.96 -12.60
N VAL A 25 6.82 27.73 -11.54
CA VAL A 25 8.14 28.22 -11.18
C VAL A 25 8.58 27.52 -9.90
N ALA A 26 9.83 27.02 -9.89
CA ALA A 26 10.38 26.34 -8.72
C ALA A 26 10.32 27.23 -7.46
N GLY A 27 9.78 26.67 -6.37
CA GLY A 27 9.61 27.37 -5.09
C GLY A 27 8.42 28.33 -5.02
N ALA A 28 7.65 28.49 -6.11
CA ALA A 28 6.41 29.26 -6.08
C ALA A 28 5.27 28.48 -5.43
N THR A 29 4.28 29.22 -4.92
CA THR A 29 3.01 28.68 -4.45
C THR A 29 1.96 28.84 -5.54
N ILE A 30 1.15 27.81 -5.76
CA ILE A 30 0.00 27.82 -6.66
C ILE A 30 -1.24 27.34 -5.90
N ASP A 31 -2.40 27.94 -6.14
CA ASP A 31 -3.65 27.45 -5.57
C ASP A 31 -4.14 26.20 -6.30
N ARG A 32 -4.95 25.38 -5.61
CA ARG A 32 -5.43 24.10 -6.14
C ARG A 32 -6.21 24.25 -7.44
N THR A 33 -7.04 25.29 -7.55
CA THR A 33 -7.88 25.50 -8.73
C THR A 33 -7.00 25.92 -9.91
N ALA A 34 -6.07 26.86 -9.72
CA ALA A 34 -5.13 27.25 -10.75
C ALA A 34 -4.23 26.10 -11.19
N LEU A 35 -3.81 25.21 -10.29
CA LEU A 35 -3.07 24.02 -10.66
C LEU A 35 -3.91 23.09 -11.53
N ALA A 36 -5.16 22.82 -11.13
CA ALA A 36 -6.07 21.99 -11.92
C ALA A 36 -6.33 22.58 -13.31
N ASP A 37 -6.57 23.89 -13.39
CA ASP A 37 -6.77 24.60 -14.66
C ASP A 37 -5.51 24.55 -15.54
N ALA A 38 -4.32 24.72 -14.96
CA ALA A 38 -3.06 24.63 -15.68
C ALA A 38 -2.80 23.22 -16.24
N LEU A 39 -3.04 22.18 -15.43
CA LEU A 39 -2.95 20.78 -15.87
C LEU A 39 -3.93 20.51 -17.02
N ALA A 40 -5.19 20.92 -16.88
CA ALA A 40 -6.21 20.75 -17.91
C ALA A 40 -5.87 21.49 -19.21
N ALA A 41 -5.40 22.74 -19.12
CA ALA A 41 -5.01 23.54 -20.28
C ALA A 41 -3.80 22.94 -21.02
N ALA A 42 -2.90 22.28 -20.30
CA ALA A 42 -1.75 21.58 -20.87
C ALA A 42 -2.07 20.15 -21.34
N GLY A 43 -3.31 19.69 -21.18
CA GLY A 43 -3.74 18.34 -21.53
C GLY A 43 -3.10 17.25 -20.66
N VAL A 44 -2.72 17.59 -19.42
CA VAL A 44 -2.13 16.64 -18.47
C VAL A 44 -3.24 15.98 -17.67
N ALA A 45 -3.46 14.70 -17.94
CA ALA A 45 -4.31 13.85 -17.11
C ALA A 45 -3.51 13.31 -15.92
N LEU A 46 -4.14 13.27 -14.75
CA LEU A 46 -3.62 12.56 -13.59
C LEU A 46 -4.27 11.16 -13.52
N ASN A 47 -3.57 10.21 -12.90
CA ASN A 47 -3.99 8.82 -12.83
C ASN A 47 -5.19 8.62 -11.88
N GLY A 48 -5.27 9.43 -10.83
CA GLY A 48 -6.19 9.21 -9.72
C GLY A 48 -5.39 9.01 -8.44
N ALA A 49 -5.71 9.83 -7.44
CA ALA A 49 -4.92 9.89 -6.24
C ALA A 49 -5.02 8.61 -5.39
N ASP A 50 -3.87 8.13 -4.93
CA ASP A 50 -3.79 7.18 -3.83
C ASP A 50 -3.86 7.91 -2.48
N ALA A 51 -4.57 7.34 -1.51
CA ALA A 51 -4.33 7.66 -0.11
C ALA A 51 -3.04 6.97 0.36
N LEU A 52 -2.15 7.73 0.99
CA LEU A 52 -0.94 7.22 1.64
C LEU A 52 -1.19 6.99 3.13
N TRP A 53 -0.86 5.80 3.61
CA TRP A 53 -1.06 5.37 4.99
C TRP A 53 0.23 4.82 5.61
N TYR A 54 0.47 5.17 6.87
CA TYR A 54 1.65 4.77 7.63
C TYR A 54 1.31 4.41 9.07
N LEU A 55 2.20 3.68 9.75
CA LEU A 55 2.06 3.42 11.18
C LEU A 55 2.70 4.55 11.98
N GLY A 56 1.93 5.13 12.91
CA GLY A 56 2.50 6.01 13.95
C GLY A 56 3.46 5.24 14.86
N ILE A 57 4.38 5.94 15.52
CA ILE A 57 5.45 5.33 16.34
C ILE A 57 4.89 4.36 17.39
N GLU A 58 3.83 4.75 18.10
CA GLU A 58 3.20 3.90 19.11
C GLU A 58 2.61 2.61 18.50
N GLU A 59 2.03 2.72 17.30
CA GLU A 59 1.48 1.57 16.61
C GLU A 59 2.58 0.66 16.03
N GLN A 60 3.71 1.22 15.62
CA GLN A 60 4.89 0.43 15.23
C GLN A 60 5.38 -0.46 16.38
N GLU A 61 5.43 0.07 17.60
CA GLU A 61 5.75 -0.72 18.78
C GLU A 61 4.67 -1.78 19.07
N ALA A 62 3.40 -1.44 18.86
CA ALA A 62 2.28 -2.37 19.04
C ALA A 62 2.33 -3.55 18.07
N VAL A 63 2.58 -3.32 16.77
CA VAL A 63 2.71 -4.41 15.78
C VAL A 63 3.91 -5.30 16.06
N ARG A 64 5.05 -4.74 16.51
CA ARG A 64 6.24 -5.53 16.90
C ARG A 64 5.94 -6.41 18.11
N ARG A 65 5.27 -5.87 19.14
CA ARG A 65 4.86 -6.65 20.32
C ARG A 65 3.88 -7.75 19.96
N GLU A 66 2.86 -7.43 19.16
CA GLU A 66 1.89 -8.42 18.67
C GLU A 66 2.59 -9.54 17.91
N HIS A 67 3.53 -9.21 17.03
CA HIS A 67 4.29 -10.17 16.24
C HIS A 67 5.14 -11.11 17.11
N ALA A 68 5.82 -10.57 18.13
CA ALA A 68 6.66 -11.34 19.05
C ALA A 68 5.85 -12.29 19.94
N SER A 69 4.59 -11.97 20.24
CA SER A 69 3.72 -12.76 21.13
C SER A 69 2.74 -13.66 20.38
N ARG A 70 2.92 -13.89 19.08
CA ARG A 70 1.94 -14.62 18.28
C ARG A 70 1.83 -16.08 18.71
N GLU A 71 0.60 -16.46 19.02
CA GLU A 71 0.16 -17.85 19.05
C GLU A 71 -0.81 -18.06 17.88
N ASP A 72 -0.75 -19.25 17.28
CA ASP A 72 -1.71 -19.65 16.24
C ASP A 72 -3.10 -19.69 16.87
N ALA A 73 -3.90 -18.65 16.60
CA ALA A 73 -5.25 -18.50 17.11
C ALA A 73 -6.27 -18.88 16.03
N ASP A 74 -7.34 -19.56 16.45
CA ASP A 74 -8.50 -19.88 15.62
C ASP A 74 -8.17 -20.72 14.36
N GLY A 75 -7.09 -21.51 14.39
CA GLY A 75 -6.63 -22.30 13.24
C GLY A 75 -6.08 -21.46 12.09
N ILE A 76 -5.75 -20.19 12.35
CA ILE A 76 -5.16 -19.26 11.39
C ILE A 76 -3.67 -19.17 11.66
N VAL A 77 -2.86 -19.58 10.69
CA VAL A 77 -1.39 -19.49 10.75
C VAL A 77 -0.94 -18.33 9.88
N VAL A 78 -0.30 -17.31 10.46
CA VAL A 78 0.23 -16.17 9.70
C VAL A 78 1.75 -16.17 9.75
N ARG A 79 2.38 -16.39 8.59
CA ARG A 79 3.84 -16.57 8.49
C ARG A 79 4.41 -15.98 7.21
N ARG A 80 5.73 -15.80 7.18
CA ARG A 80 6.45 -15.52 5.93
C ARG A 80 6.26 -16.65 4.94
N LEU A 81 6.16 -16.27 3.67
CA LEU A 81 6.19 -17.19 2.54
C LEU A 81 7.55 -17.10 1.85
N GLY A 82 7.98 -18.19 1.23
CA GLY A 82 9.19 -18.24 0.42
C GLY A 82 9.02 -19.14 -0.81
N THR A 83 10.11 -19.42 -1.51
CA THR A 83 10.09 -20.25 -2.73
C THR A 83 9.47 -21.63 -2.52
N ASP A 84 9.59 -22.19 -1.32
CA ASP A 84 9.00 -23.50 -0.97
C ASP A 84 7.46 -23.45 -0.92
N ASP A 85 6.87 -22.26 -0.86
CA ASP A 85 5.41 -22.04 -0.88
C ASP A 85 4.87 -21.79 -2.30
N ALA A 86 5.67 -21.98 -3.36
CA ALA A 86 5.26 -21.67 -4.73
C ALA A 86 3.96 -22.38 -5.16
N ASP A 87 3.78 -23.64 -4.79
CA ASP A 87 2.55 -24.38 -5.11
C ASP A 87 1.33 -23.82 -4.37
N LEU A 88 1.53 -23.41 -3.12
CA LEU A 88 0.51 -22.80 -2.27
C LEU A 88 0.09 -21.43 -2.81
N PHE A 89 1.07 -20.63 -3.24
CA PHE A 89 0.83 -19.29 -3.80
C PHE A 89 0.17 -19.35 -5.18
N ARG A 90 0.61 -20.23 -6.08
CA ARG A 90 -0.05 -20.42 -7.38
C ARG A 90 -1.51 -20.84 -7.25
N ALA A 91 -1.83 -21.69 -6.26
CA ALA A 91 -3.21 -22.07 -5.98
C ALA A 91 -4.05 -20.90 -5.44
N PHE A 92 -3.43 -19.95 -4.74
CA PHE A 92 -4.07 -18.72 -4.28
C PHE A 92 -4.31 -17.75 -5.42
N GLU A 93 -3.33 -17.51 -6.30
CA GLU A 93 -3.47 -16.66 -7.49
C GLU A 93 -4.58 -17.18 -8.40
N ALA A 94 -4.61 -18.50 -8.66
CA ALA A 94 -5.66 -19.12 -9.47
C ALA A 94 -7.09 -18.99 -8.88
N ALA A 95 -7.21 -18.68 -7.58
CA ALA A 95 -8.48 -18.47 -6.90
C ALA A 95 -8.81 -16.97 -6.69
N ALA A 96 -7.84 -16.08 -6.87
CA ALA A 96 -8.03 -14.64 -6.71
C ALA A 96 -8.71 -14.05 -7.97
N PRO A 97 -9.59 -13.04 -7.81
CA PRO A 97 -10.05 -12.25 -8.93
C PRO A 97 -8.87 -11.60 -9.68
N GLU A 98 -8.91 -11.58 -11.01
CA GLU A 98 -7.88 -10.93 -11.84
C GLU A 98 -7.69 -9.45 -11.44
N SER A 99 -8.78 -8.73 -11.19
CA SER A 99 -8.74 -7.35 -10.70
C SER A 99 -8.01 -7.21 -9.36
N ASP A 100 -8.13 -8.17 -8.44
CA ASP A 100 -7.40 -8.13 -7.17
C ASP A 100 -5.89 -8.32 -7.41
N LEU A 101 -5.50 -9.17 -8.37
CA LEU A 101 -4.10 -9.40 -8.73
C LEU A 101 -3.48 -8.16 -9.36
N ASP A 102 -4.18 -7.57 -10.34
CA ASP A 102 -3.74 -6.37 -11.05
C ASP A 102 -3.61 -5.16 -10.11
N GLU A 103 -4.59 -4.95 -9.22
CA GLU A 103 -4.62 -3.77 -8.35
C GLU A 103 -3.66 -3.89 -7.16
N ALA A 104 -3.55 -5.07 -6.53
CA ALA A 104 -2.80 -5.20 -5.29
C ALA A 104 -1.31 -5.49 -5.51
N PHE A 105 -0.93 -5.96 -6.71
CA PHE A 105 0.45 -6.30 -7.07
C PHE A 105 1.16 -7.13 -5.98
N VAL A 106 0.61 -8.31 -5.71
CA VAL A 106 1.11 -9.23 -4.68
C VAL A 106 1.79 -10.42 -5.33
N GLU A 107 3.11 -10.49 -5.23
CA GLU A 107 3.94 -11.52 -5.87
C GLU A 107 4.76 -12.30 -4.83
N LEU A 108 5.04 -13.57 -5.12
CA LEU A 108 5.84 -14.43 -4.22
C LEU A 108 7.34 -14.07 -4.23
N ASP A 109 7.83 -13.46 -5.31
CA ASP A 109 9.24 -13.07 -5.47
C ASP A 109 9.54 -11.65 -5.00
N HIS A 110 8.52 -10.94 -4.50
CA HIS A 110 8.71 -9.67 -3.78
C HIS A 110 9.61 -9.85 -2.55
N TRP A 111 10.26 -8.76 -2.17
CA TRP A 111 11.29 -8.71 -1.12
C TRP A 111 10.81 -9.31 0.22
N LEU A 112 9.54 -9.09 0.56
CA LEU A 112 8.92 -9.65 1.76
C LEU A 112 7.50 -10.10 1.46
N VAL A 113 7.20 -11.37 1.73
CA VAL A 113 5.87 -11.95 1.52
C VAL A 113 5.39 -12.63 2.79
N VAL A 114 4.14 -12.38 3.16
CA VAL A 114 3.47 -12.93 4.34
C VAL A 114 2.10 -13.47 3.94
N GLY A 115 1.78 -14.68 4.38
CA GLY A 115 0.51 -15.33 4.12
C GLY A 115 -0.25 -15.65 5.40
N ALA A 116 -1.58 -15.55 5.35
CA ALA A 116 -2.47 -16.17 6.33
C ALA A 116 -3.09 -17.44 5.75
N LEU A 117 -2.79 -18.56 6.40
CA LEU A 117 -3.31 -19.87 6.07
C LEU A 117 -4.49 -20.20 6.97
N VAL A 118 -5.54 -20.76 6.37
CA VAL A 118 -6.73 -21.29 7.04
C VAL A 118 -6.92 -22.72 6.55
N ASP A 119 -6.93 -23.69 7.47
CA ASP A 119 -7.01 -25.13 7.16
C ASP A 119 -5.92 -25.58 6.15
N GLY A 120 -4.71 -25.04 6.30
CA GLY A 120 -3.57 -25.34 5.42
C GLY A 120 -3.63 -24.70 4.02
N ARG A 121 -4.65 -23.90 3.72
CA ARG A 121 -4.80 -23.17 2.45
C ARG A 121 -4.52 -21.70 2.63
N LEU A 122 -3.79 -21.10 1.70
CA LEU A 122 -3.54 -19.66 1.69
C LEU A 122 -4.85 -18.94 1.38
N ALA A 123 -5.29 -18.11 2.33
CA ALA A 123 -6.56 -17.39 2.27
C ALA A 123 -6.36 -15.88 2.06
N CYS A 124 -5.18 -15.39 2.43
CA CYS A 124 -4.77 -14.00 2.29
C CYS A 124 -3.25 -13.95 2.13
N ALA A 125 -2.77 -13.10 1.25
CA ALA A 125 -1.35 -12.84 1.04
C ALA A 125 -1.11 -11.34 1.00
N ALA A 126 -0.04 -10.90 1.65
CA ALA A 126 0.49 -9.56 1.53
C ALA A 126 1.95 -9.65 1.10
N SER A 127 2.39 -8.73 0.26
CA SER A 127 3.78 -8.62 -0.12
C SER A 127 4.23 -7.16 -0.11
N ALA A 128 5.54 -6.94 -0.02
CA ALA A 128 6.11 -5.62 -0.06
C ALA A 128 7.45 -5.58 -0.79
N TYR A 129 7.75 -4.41 -1.35
CA TYR A 129 9.00 -4.13 -2.05
C TYR A 129 9.52 -2.71 -1.68
N PRO A 130 10.83 -2.57 -1.40
CA PRO A 130 11.40 -1.26 -1.08
C PRO A 130 11.41 -0.29 -2.26
N TRP A 131 11.07 0.98 -2.00
CA TRP A 131 11.34 2.06 -2.94
C TRP A 131 12.85 2.32 -3.01
N SER A 132 13.39 2.31 -4.22
CA SER A 132 14.83 2.49 -4.46
C SER A 132 15.38 3.75 -3.78
N GLY A 133 16.46 3.59 -3.01
CA GLY A 133 17.14 4.69 -2.33
C GLY A 133 16.41 5.26 -1.10
N THR A 134 15.36 4.59 -0.60
CA THR A 134 14.62 5.03 0.59
C THR A 134 14.47 3.89 1.61
N THR A 135 13.92 4.20 2.78
CA THR A 135 13.49 3.20 3.76
C THR A 135 12.01 2.81 3.62
N LEU A 136 11.26 3.39 2.67
CA LEU A 136 9.86 3.04 2.47
C LEU A 136 9.76 1.70 1.74
N ALA A 137 8.80 0.86 2.14
CA ALA A 137 8.43 -0.35 1.43
C ALA A 137 6.94 -0.32 1.10
N ASP A 138 6.61 -0.23 -0.18
CA ASP A 138 5.23 -0.29 -0.65
C ASP A 138 4.69 -1.69 -0.43
N LEU A 139 3.42 -1.79 -0.02
CA LEU A 139 2.80 -3.06 0.28
C LEU A 139 1.44 -3.21 -0.40
N GLY A 140 1.17 -4.44 -0.82
CA GLY A 140 -0.10 -4.91 -1.35
C GLY A 140 -0.68 -6.04 -0.51
N VAL A 141 -1.99 -6.24 -0.58
CA VAL A 141 -2.66 -7.35 0.12
C VAL A 141 -3.91 -7.82 -0.62
N ILE A 142 -4.02 -9.14 -0.78
CA ILE A 142 -5.17 -9.82 -1.37
C ILE A 142 -5.78 -10.75 -0.34
N THR A 143 -7.11 -10.80 -0.27
CA THR A 143 -7.86 -11.80 0.51
C THR A 143 -8.90 -12.43 -0.39
N LEU A 144 -8.88 -13.76 -0.49
CA LEU A 144 -9.83 -14.50 -1.33
C LEU A 144 -11.28 -14.13 -0.95
N PRO A 145 -12.17 -13.88 -1.94
CA PRO A 145 -13.52 -13.38 -1.71
C PRO A 145 -14.29 -14.15 -0.62
N GLU A 146 -14.23 -15.48 -0.64
CA GLU A 146 -14.92 -16.37 0.31
C GLU A 146 -14.34 -16.37 1.72
N ARG A 147 -13.19 -15.69 1.93
CA ARG A 147 -12.48 -15.59 3.21
C ARG A 147 -12.47 -14.17 3.78
N ARG A 148 -13.07 -13.19 3.07
CA ARG A 148 -13.18 -11.78 3.51
C ARG A 148 -14.05 -11.64 4.77
N GLY A 149 -13.93 -10.49 5.45
CA GLY A 149 -14.72 -10.19 6.66
C GLY A 149 -14.28 -10.94 7.93
N ARG A 150 -13.17 -11.68 7.89
CA ARG A 150 -12.67 -12.50 9.02
C ARG A 150 -11.41 -11.93 9.69
N GLY A 151 -11.02 -10.71 9.34
CA GLY A 151 -9.81 -10.06 9.89
C GLY A 151 -8.47 -10.61 9.38
N LEU A 152 -8.47 -11.47 8.36
CA LEU A 152 -7.25 -12.08 7.80
C LEU A 152 -6.30 -11.02 7.24
N ALA A 153 -6.80 -10.09 6.44
CA ALA A 153 -6.01 -9.01 5.85
C ALA A 153 -5.33 -8.16 6.94
N ARG A 154 -6.08 -7.77 7.98
CA ARG A 154 -5.54 -7.03 9.13
C ARG A 154 -4.39 -7.77 9.81
N ARG A 155 -4.59 -9.07 10.12
CA ARG A 155 -3.54 -9.91 10.74
C ARG A 155 -2.31 -10.05 9.83
N THR A 156 -2.51 -10.13 8.51
CA THR A 156 -1.44 -10.32 7.52
C THR A 156 -0.64 -9.02 7.31
N VAL A 157 -1.32 -7.89 7.12
CA VAL A 157 -0.69 -6.55 6.97
C VAL A 157 0.13 -6.20 8.20
N ARG A 158 -0.41 -6.41 9.42
CA ARG A 158 0.33 -6.11 10.66
C ARG A 158 1.57 -6.99 10.84
N ALA A 159 1.50 -8.25 10.40
CA ALA A 159 2.65 -9.15 10.41
C ALA A 159 3.73 -8.74 9.41
N LEU A 160 3.31 -8.38 8.19
CA LEU A 160 4.21 -7.85 7.17
C LEU A 160 4.86 -6.56 7.65
N ALA A 161 4.08 -5.65 8.26
CA ALA A 161 4.59 -4.42 8.83
C ALA A 161 5.65 -4.67 9.91
N ALA A 162 5.39 -5.59 10.85
CA ALA A 162 6.37 -5.95 11.87
C ALA A 162 7.69 -6.48 11.25
N HIS A 163 7.60 -7.36 10.25
CA HIS A 163 8.79 -7.85 9.54
C HIS A 163 9.53 -6.74 8.78
N ALA A 164 8.82 -5.84 8.09
CA ALA A 164 9.45 -4.72 7.38
C ALA A 164 10.18 -3.80 8.37
N LEU A 165 9.55 -3.49 9.50
CA LEU A 165 10.11 -2.69 10.58
C LEU A 165 11.36 -3.35 11.21
N ASP A 166 11.37 -4.67 11.39
CA ASP A 166 12.54 -5.42 11.87
C ASP A 166 13.71 -5.38 10.87
N LEU A 167 13.40 -5.27 9.58
CA LEU A 167 14.37 -5.11 8.50
C LEU A 167 14.81 -3.65 8.28
N GLY A 168 14.32 -2.71 9.08
CA GLY A 168 14.67 -1.29 9.00
C GLY A 168 13.91 -0.49 7.93
N HIS A 169 12.78 -1.03 7.45
CA HIS A 169 11.90 -0.37 6.48
C HIS A 169 10.59 0.11 7.11
N GLU A 170 10.08 1.24 6.62
CA GLU A 170 8.77 1.77 6.95
C GLU A 170 7.72 1.21 5.98
N PRO A 171 6.71 0.45 6.45
CA PRO A 171 5.65 -0.05 5.59
C PRO A 171 4.75 1.11 5.11
N GLN A 172 4.61 1.24 3.79
CA GLN A 172 3.70 2.17 3.15
C GLN A 172 2.53 1.39 2.57
N TYR A 173 1.31 1.78 2.96
CA TYR A 173 0.10 1.25 2.36
C TYR A 173 -0.52 2.32 1.47
N ARG A 174 -0.88 1.94 0.24
CA ARG A 174 -1.55 2.81 -0.72
C ARG A 174 -2.85 2.18 -1.22
N CYS A 175 -3.83 3.03 -1.48
CA CYS A 175 -5.04 2.63 -2.20
C CYS A 175 -5.77 3.83 -2.77
N GLN A 176 -6.49 3.61 -3.87
CA GLN A 176 -7.37 4.61 -4.48
C GLN A 176 -8.45 5.09 -3.49
N LEU A 177 -8.85 6.37 -3.63
CA LEU A 177 -9.77 7.03 -2.70
C LEU A 177 -11.19 6.44 -2.71
N ASP A 178 -11.59 5.79 -3.80
CA ASP A 178 -12.88 5.10 -3.95
C ASP A 178 -12.86 3.64 -3.46
N ASN A 179 -11.69 3.10 -3.13
CA ASN A 179 -11.55 1.76 -2.55
C ASN A 179 -11.82 1.76 -1.04
N ALA A 180 -13.11 1.89 -0.70
CA ALA A 180 -13.57 1.96 0.70
C ALA A 180 -13.16 0.75 1.54
N ALA A 181 -13.07 -0.44 0.95
CA ALA A 181 -12.65 -1.65 1.66
C ALA A 181 -11.17 -1.61 2.06
N SER A 182 -10.31 -1.15 1.14
CA SER A 182 -8.88 -0.99 1.38
C SER A 182 -8.59 0.14 2.38
N MET A 183 -9.31 1.26 2.28
CA MET A 183 -9.26 2.35 3.26
C MET A 183 -9.65 1.89 4.67
N ALA A 184 -10.74 1.11 4.79
CA ALA A 184 -11.16 0.54 6.07
C ALA A 184 -10.15 -0.47 6.61
N LEU A 185 -9.52 -1.26 5.73
CA LEU A 185 -8.46 -2.19 6.11
C LEU A 185 -7.26 -1.44 6.70
N ALA A 186 -6.73 -0.43 6.01
CA ALA A 186 -5.60 0.37 6.47
C ALA A 186 -5.85 0.94 7.87
N ALA A 187 -7.01 1.59 8.06
CA ALA A 187 -7.42 2.12 9.36
C ALA A 187 -7.55 1.02 10.43
N SER A 188 -8.18 -0.12 10.11
CA SER A 188 -8.34 -1.23 11.07
C SER A 188 -7.01 -1.89 11.45
N ALA A 189 -6.00 -1.80 10.58
CA ALA A 189 -4.65 -2.29 10.82
C ALA A 189 -3.80 -1.31 11.64
N GLY A 190 -4.35 -0.16 12.03
CA GLY A 190 -3.69 0.85 12.85
C GLY A 190 -2.89 1.88 12.06
N LEU A 191 -2.99 1.87 10.72
CA LEU A 191 -2.36 2.88 9.90
C LEU A 191 -3.20 4.16 9.91
N GLU A 192 -2.51 5.29 9.84
CA GLU A 192 -3.10 6.62 9.75
C GLU A 192 -2.84 7.23 8.37
N ARG A 193 -3.86 7.90 7.84
CA ARG A 193 -3.76 8.55 6.53
C ARG A 193 -2.90 9.79 6.64
N PHE A 194 -1.78 9.79 5.93
CA PHE A 194 -0.81 10.88 5.92
C PHE A 194 -1.07 11.90 4.81
N ALA A 195 -1.37 11.44 3.60
CA ALA A 195 -1.51 12.30 2.43
C ALA A 195 -2.37 11.65 1.33
N THR A 196 -2.69 12.41 0.29
CA THR A 196 -3.01 11.86 -1.03
C THR A 196 -1.86 12.09 -2.00
N TRP A 197 -1.63 11.16 -2.93
CA TRP A 197 -0.57 11.23 -3.91
C TRP A 197 -1.11 10.88 -5.29
N ASP A 198 -0.93 11.78 -6.25
CA ASP A 198 -1.36 11.59 -7.62
C ASP A 198 -0.18 11.81 -8.58
N VAL A 199 -0.18 11.07 -9.67
CA VAL A 199 0.86 11.07 -10.70
C VAL A 199 0.23 11.36 -12.05
N VAL A 200 1.05 11.78 -13.01
CA VAL A 200 0.57 11.91 -14.39
C VAL A 200 0.21 10.51 -14.87
N ALA A 201 -0.94 10.38 -15.53
CA ALA A 201 -1.34 9.11 -16.12
C ALA A 201 -0.31 8.70 -17.19
N GLU A 202 0.09 7.43 -17.19
CA GLU A 202 0.88 6.87 -18.28
C GLU A 202 -0.01 6.71 -19.52
N ASP A 203 0.52 6.99 -20.71
CA ASP A 203 -0.19 6.87 -22.00
C ASP A 203 -0.50 5.42 -22.39
#